data_AF-A0A2E9PEY7-F1
#
_entry.id   AF-A0A2E9PEY7-F1
#
_cell.length_a   1.000
_cell.length_b   1.000
_cell.length_c   1.000
_cell.angle_alpha   90.00
_cell.angle_beta   90.00
_cell.angle_gamma   90.00
#
_symmetry.space_group_name_H-M   'P 1'
#
loop_
_entity.id
_entity.type
_entity.pdbx_description
1 polymer ?
#
loop_
_entity_poly.entity_id
_entity_poly.type
_entity_poly.pdbx_seq_one_letter_code
_entity_poly.pdbx_strand_id
1 'polypeptide(L)' 'VWMDYYNNERTHQGKMCCGRTPLETLIDGKRTWAEKNLAQI' A
#
# COMPACT_ATOMS: atom_id res chain seq x y z
N VAL A 1 11.07 -7.36 -14.76
CA VAL A 1 11.61 -8.22 -13.68
C VAL A 1 11.80 -7.44 -12.39
N TRP A 2 12.73 -6.46 -12.32
CA TRP A 2 12.97 -5.74 -11.06
C TRP A 2 11.75 -4.98 -10.51
N MET A 3 11.02 -4.25 -11.35
CA MET A 3 9.87 -3.47 -10.91
C MET A 3 8.72 -4.35 -10.40
N ASP A 4 8.58 -5.54 -10.99
CA ASP A 4 7.58 -6.52 -10.61
C ASP A 4 7.91 -7.13 -9.24
N TYR A 5 9.16 -7.58 -9.06
CA TYR A 5 9.69 -8.02 -7.77
C TYR A 5 9.54 -6.95 -6.68
N TYR A 6 9.91 -5.70 -6.99
CA TYR A 6 9.80 -4.60 -6.03
C TYR A 6 8.35 -4.39 -5.58
N ASN A 7 7.41 -4.35 -6.53
CA ASN A 7 6.01 -4.07 -6.22
C ASN A 7 5.28 -5.23 -5.55
N ASN A 8 5.62 -6.47 -5.89
CA ASN A 8 4.83 -7.66 -5.53
C ASN A 8 5.52 -8.61 -4.53
N GLU A 9 6.84 -8.60 -4.40
CA GLU A 9 7.57 -9.58 -3.59
C GLU A 9 8.38 -8.93 -2.47
N ARG A 10 8.91 -7.71 -2.69
CA ARG A 10 9.73 -7.03 -1.70
C ARG A 10 8.86 -6.50 -0.56
N THR A 11 8.93 -7.15 0.59
CA THR A 11 8.30 -6.67 1.81
C THR A 11 9.13 -5.55 2.46
N HIS A 12 8.49 -4.49 2.93
CA HIS A 12 9.19 -3.44 3.67
C HIS A 12 9.39 -3.86 5.14
N GLN A 13 10.65 -3.90 5.60
CA GLN A 13 11.03 -4.26 6.98
C GLN A 13 10.73 -3.16 8.03
N GLY A 14 9.85 -2.21 7.74
CA GLY A 14 9.43 -1.19 8.68
C GLY A 14 8.23 -1.67 9.49
N LYS A 15 8.21 -1.41 10.81
CA LYS A 15 7.06 -1.71 11.70
C LYS A 15 5.73 -1.17 11.13
N MET A 16 5.77 -0.04 10.43
CA MET A 16 4.62 0.60 9.79
C MET A 16 4.06 -0.17 8.57
N CYS A 17 4.93 -0.86 7.84
CA CYS A 17 4.53 -1.58 6.64
C CYS A 17 4.01 -2.97 6.99
N CYS A 18 4.25 -3.47 8.21
CA CYS A 18 3.74 -4.77 8.70
C CYS A 18 4.08 -5.95 7.77
N GLY A 19 5.23 -5.89 7.07
CA GLY A 19 5.61 -6.91 6.08
C GLY A 19 4.84 -6.85 4.76
N ARG A 20 4.03 -5.81 4.51
CA ARG A 20 3.36 -5.59 3.23
C ARG A 20 4.33 -5.16 2.14
N THR A 21 3.98 -5.49 0.92
CA THR A 21 4.61 -5.03 -0.32
C THR A 21 4.22 -3.57 -0.62
N PRO A 22 4.97 -2.88 -1.50
CA PRO A 22 4.59 -1.54 -1.96
C PRO A 22 3.19 -1.49 -2.56
N LEU A 23 2.78 -2.48 -3.34
CA LEU A 23 1.47 -2.49 -3.99
C LEU A 23 0.33 -2.62 -2.98
N GLU A 24 0.46 -3.53 -2.01
CA GLU A 24 -0.53 -3.68 -0.93
C GLU A 24 -0.68 -2.40 -0.12
N THR A 25 0.45 -1.73 0.17
CA THR A 25 0.45 -0.44 0.88
C THR A 25 -0.26 0.65 0.09
N LEU A 26 -0.03 0.71 -1.23
CA LEU A 26 -0.68 1.68 -2.12
C LEU A 26 -2.20 1.47 -2.19
N ILE A 27 -2.65 0.22 -2.32
CA ILE A 27 -4.07 -0.11 -2.41
C ILE A 27 -4.79 0.26 -1.11
N ASP A 28 -4.20 -0.05 0.03
CA ASP A 28 -4.74 0.31 1.35
C ASP A 28 -4.89 1.83 1.50
N GLY A 29 -3.83 2.59 1.14
CA GLY A 29 -3.86 4.05 1.14
C GLY A 29 -4.93 4.64 0.23
N LYS A 30 -5.14 4.07 -0.96
CA LYS A 30 -6.19 4.51 -1.89
C LYS A 30 -7.59 4.31 -1.31
N ARG A 31 -7.84 3.19 -0.63
CA ARG A 31 -9.10 2.92 0.07
C ARG A 31 -9.34 3.94 1.17
N THR A 32 -8.37 4.16 2.06
CA THR A 32 -8.49 5.15 3.14
C THR A 32 -8.73 6.56 2.61
N TRP A 33 -8.09 6.93 1.49
CA TRP A 33 -8.37 8.21 0.84
C TRP A 33 -9.82 8.28 0.36
N ALA A 34 -10.32 7.26 -0.33
CA ALA A 34 -11.71 7.24 -0.83
C ALA A 34 -12.73 7.32 0.32
N GLU A 35 -12.52 6.58 1.41
CA GLU A 35 -13.37 6.63 2.61
C GLU A 35 -13.42 8.04 3.21
N LYS A 36 -12.28 8.72 3.29
CA LYS A 36 -12.22 10.11 3.80
C LYS A 36 -12.91 11.10 2.88
N ASN A 37 -12.81 10.94 1.55
CA ASN A 37 -13.49 11.82 0.59
C ASN A 37 -15.00 11.60 0.61
N LEU A 38 -15.47 10.36 0.75
CA LEU A 38 -16.90 10.05 0.88
C LEU A 38 -17.51 10.61 2.17
N ALA A 39 -16.74 10.68 3.27
CA ALA A 39 -17.17 11.28 4.53
C ALA A 39 -17.20 12.81 4.52
N GLN A 40 -16.73 13.46 3.43
CA GLN A 40 -16.74 14.93 3.28
C GLN A 40 -17.93 15.45 2.45
N ILE A 41 -18.77 14.56 1.92
CA ILE A 41 -20.00 14.87 1.16
C ILE A 41 -21.19 14.71 2.10
#